data_AF-A0A7X1H4W9-F1
#
_entry.id   AF-A0A7X1H4W9-F1
#
_cell.length_a   1.000
_cell.length_b   1.000
_cell.length_c   1.000
_cell.angle_alpha   90.00
_cell.angle_beta   90.00
_cell.angle_gamma   90.00
#
_symmetry.space_group_name_H-M   'P 1'
#
loop_
_entity.id
_entity.type
_entity.pdbx_description
1 polymer ?
#
loop_
_entity_poly.entity_id
_entity_poly.type
_entity_poly.pdbx_seq_one_letter_code
_entity_poly.pdbx_strand_id
1 'polypeptide(L)'
;MNQKIEDKVTVIKESLHTAGLDISEQKNGIRLKLDSGYHIDIFTLTNSPGQIRARIKIEEPDPLRRQAYVESTQNSLSRALNGVASVEPFHMSREVGGEYFYNSVLELEDICSDNEPIEVSRDAVEVLDDSEPANDLVVDAAAEFEFDFDLKEDNQLKIVKTLAEEAIEKLETVDAKMLRRSLDMMSLKRSSAVRLAVTRIFRSAMEVEEIEQAIQNEAKKIVTPEDRMELQAVKALSTNGFLAPVVDLLWQEVFNDEY
;
A
#
# COMPACT_ATOMS: atom_id res chain seq x y z
N MET A 1 4.77 -21.82 -11.55
CA MET A 1 4.59 -20.70 -10.60
C MET A 1 3.30 -19.90 -10.86
N ASN A 2 2.65 -19.97 -12.03
CA ASN A 2 1.39 -19.26 -12.31
C ASN A 2 0.15 -19.83 -11.59
N GLN A 3 0.11 -21.13 -11.27
CA GLN A 3 -1.04 -21.77 -10.61
C GLN A 3 -1.42 -21.08 -9.28
N LYS A 4 -0.43 -20.77 -8.42
CA LYS A 4 -0.68 -20.16 -7.11
C LYS A 4 -1.30 -18.76 -7.16
N ILE A 5 -1.27 -18.07 -8.31
CA ILE A 5 -1.80 -16.71 -8.45
C ILE A 5 -3.23 -16.76 -8.97
N GLU A 6 -3.51 -17.63 -9.95
CA GLU A 6 -4.87 -17.92 -10.41
C GLU A 6 -5.73 -18.43 -9.26
N ASP A 7 -5.15 -19.22 -8.35
CA ASP A 7 -5.82 -19.70 -7.14
C ASP A 7 -6.31 -18.55 -6.25
N LYS A 8 -5.51 -17.49 -6.05
CA LYS A 8 -5.87 -16.39 -5.13
C LYS A 8 -7.04 -15.54 -5.63
N VAL A 9 -7.05 -15.21 -6.92
CA VAL A 9 -8.15 -14.45 -7.52
C VAL A 9 -9.43 -15.28 -7.53
N THR A 10 -9.30 -16.59 -7.71
CA THR A 10 -10.44 -17.53 -7.67
C THR A 10 -11.08 -17.57 -6.29
N VAL A 11 -10.28 -17.64 -5.21
CA VAL A 11 -10.78 -17.59 -3.83
C VAL A 11 -11.53 -16.28 -3.55
N ILE A 12 -10.97 -15.14 -3.98
CA ILE A 12 -11.65 -13.84 -3.86
C ILE A 12 -12.96 -13.82 -4.63
N LYS A 13 -12.97 -14.36 -5.85
CA LYS A 13 -14.16 -14.43 -6.70
C LYS A 13 -15.27 -15.25 -6.04
N GLU A 14 -14.95 -16.43 -5.49
CA GLU A 14 -15.93 -17.27 -4.79
C GLU A 14 -16.49 -16.60 -3.54
N SER A 15 -15.65 -15.91 -2.76
CA SER A 15 -16.08 -15.13 -1.60
C SER A 15 -17.06 -14.02 -2.00
N LEU A 16 -16.74 -13.26 -3.05
CA LEU A 16 -17.59 -12.17 -3.54
C LEU A 16 -18.92 -12.70 -4.12
N HIS A 17 -18.90 -13.85 -4.79
CA HIS A 17 -20.10 -14.49 -5.31
C HIS A 17 -21.01 -14.97 -4.15
N THR A 18 -20.42 -15.52 -3.09
CA THR A 18 -21.13 -15.93 -1.88
C THR A 18 -21.75 -14.73 -1.15
N ALA A 19 -21.12 -13.57 -1.22
CA ALA A 19 -21.66 -12.31 -0.73
C ALA A 19 -22.81 -11.74 -1.60
N GLY A 20 -23.16 -12.39 -2.71
CA GLY A 20 -24.26 -11.99 -3.59
C GLY A 20 -23.93 -10.82 -4.52
N LEU A 21 -22.64 -10.56 -4.78
CA LEU A 21 -22.21 -9.49 -5.68
C LEU A 21 -22.16 -9.97 -7.13
N ASP A 22 -22.61 -9.11 -8.05
CA ASP A 22 -22.51 -9.36 -9.49
C ASP A 22 -21.04 -9.20 -9.96
N ILE A 23 -20.48 -10.29 -10.47
CA ILE A 23 -19.08 -10.36 -10.92
C ILE A 23 -19.02 -10.67 -12.41
N SER A 24 -18.16 -9.95 -13.14
CA SER A 24 -17.82 -10.20 -14.54
C SER A 24 -16.31 -10.49 -14.66
N GLU A 25 -15.94 -11.57 -15.35
CA GLU A 25 -14.54 -11.95 -15.54
C GLU A 25 -13.84 -11.05 -16.58
N GLN A 26 -12.56 -10.77 -16.34
CA GLN A 26 -11.68 -10.08 -17.28
C GLN A 26 -10.36 -10.84 -17.44
N LYS A 27 -9.60 -10.53 -18.51
CA LYS A 27 -8.37 -11.25 -18.86
C LYS A 27 -7.34 -11.37 -17.71
N ASN A 28 -7.26 -10.37 -16.83
CA ASN A 28 -6.28 -10.31 -15.73
C ASN A 28 -6.94 -10.04 -14.36
N GLY A 29 -8.22 -10.35 -14.20
CA GLY A 29 -8.94 -10.00 -12.98
C GLY A 29 -10.45 -10.18 -13.06
N ILE A 30 -11.14 -9.54 -12.14
CA ILE A 30 -12.61 -9.55 -12.04
C ILE A 30 -13.11 -8.12 -11.89
N ARG A 31 -14.26 -7.82 -12.48
CA ARG A 31 -15.01 -6.58 -12.27
C ARG A 31 -16.24 -6.90 -11.45
N LEU A 32 -16.41 -6.21 -10.34
CA LEU A 32 -17.63 -6.28 -9.54
C LEU A 32 -18.45 -5.00 -9.69
N LYS A 33 -19.77 -5.14 -9.65
CA LYS A 33 -20.71 -4.03 -9.62
C LYS A 33 -21.29 -3.94 -8.21
N LEU A 34 -21.10 -2.80 -7.55
CA LEU A 34 -21.71 -2.55 -6.25
C LEU A 34 -23.11 -1.96 -6.39
N ASP A 35 -23.91 -2.09 -5.34
CA ASP A 35 -25.24 -1.46 -5.22
C ASP A 35 -25.20 0.07 -5.40
N SER A 36 -24.05 0.68 -5.11
CA SER A 36 -23.81 2.11 -5.34
C SER A 36 -23.75 2.48 -6.82
N GLY A 37 -23.79 1.51 -7.74
CA GLY A 37 -23.70 1.70 -9.19
C GLY A 37 -22.27 1.85 -9.72
N TYR A 38 -21.27 1.84 -8.84
CA TYR A 38 -19.86 1.92 -9.21
C TYR A 38 -19.28 0.53 -9.49
N HIS A 39 -18.33 0.49 -10.42
CA HIS A 39 -17.59 -0.71 -10.75
C HIS A 39 -16.24 -0.71 -10.04
N ILE A 40 -15.86 -1.86 -9.50
CA ILE A 40 -14.53 -2.06 -8.92
C ILE A 40 -13.84 -3.15 -9.73
N ASP A 41 -12.64 -2.84 -10.18
CA ASP A 41 -11.78 -3.76 -10.90
C ASP A 41 -10.76 -4.34 -9.93
N ILE A 42 -10.80 -5.65 -9.69
CA ILE A 42 -9.81 -6.39 -8.91
C ILE A 42 -8.90 -7.12 -9.88
N PHE A 43 -7.60 -6.87 -9.81
CA PHE A 43 -6.62 -7.47 -10.73
C PHE A 43 -5.27 -7.71 -10.06
N THR A 44 -4.51 -8.63 -10.64
CA THR A 44 -3.10 -8.87 -10.28
C THR A 44 -2.18 -8.08 -11.20
N LEU A 45 -1.06 -7.59 -10.67
CA LEU A 45 -0.04 -6.92 -11.49
C LEU A 45 0.86 -7.93 -12.20
N THR A 46 1.13 -7.72 -13.49
CA THR A 46 2.06 -8.56 -14.28
C THR A 46 3.45 -8.62 -13.66
N ASN A 47 3.92 -7.49 -13.09
CA ASN A 47 5.26 -7.38 -12.50
C ASN A 47 5.33 -7.89 -11.05
N SER A 48 4.20 -8.08 -10.38
CA SER A 48 4.13 -8.49 -8.97
C SER A 48 2.85 -9.29 -8.75
N PRO A 49 2.81 -10.53 -9.26
CA PRO A 49 1.57 -11.30 -9.30
C PRO A 49 1.11 -11.77 -7.90
N GLY A 50 1.96 -11.64 -6.89
CA GLY A 50 1.59 -11.86 -5.49
C GLY A 50 0.73 -10.75 -4.88
N GLN A 51 0.68 -9.56 -5.51
CA GLN A 51 -0.11 -8.42 -5.04
C GLN A 51 -1.41 -8.33 -5.84
N ILE A 52 -2.53 -8.39 -5.12
CA ILE A 52 -3.85 -8.15 -5.68
C ILE A 52 -4.22 -6.70 -5.37
N ARG A 53 -4.81 -6.01 -6.35
CA ARG A 53 -5.25 -4.63 -6.20
C ARG A 53 -6.70 -4.49 -6.58
N ALA A 54 -7.40 -3.62 -5.85
CA ALA A 54 -8.73 -3.15 -6.21
C ALA A 54 -8.61 -1.71 -6.72
N ARG A 55 -9.32 -1.40 -7.80
CA ARG A 55 -9.42 -0.05 -8.37
C ARG A 55 -10.87 0.34 -8.51
N ILE A 56 -11.20 1.55 -8.08
CA ILE A 56 -12.49 2.19 -8.35
C ILE A 56 -12.29 3.45 -9.18
N LYS A 57 -13.19 3.63 -10.16
CA LYS A 57 -13.31 4.83 -10.99
C LYS A 57 -14.55 5.60 -10.55
N ILE A 58 -14.39 6.89 -10.24
CA ILE A 58 -15.48 7.76 -9.77
C ILE A 58 -15.50 9.04 -10.62
N GLU A 59 -16.68 9.45 -11.08
CA GLU A 59 -16.90 10.67 -11.91
C GLU A 59 -17.57 11.81 -11.12
N GLU A 60 -17.48 11.76 -9.78
CA GLU A 60 -18.05 12.75 -8.87
C GLU A 60 -17.04 13.89 -8.62
N PRO A 61 -17.35 15.14 -9.04
CA PRO A 61 -16.46 16.28 -8.84
C PRO A 61 -16.39 16.72 -7.37
N ASP A 62 -17.47 16.55 -6.58
CA ASP A 62 -17.49 16.96 -5.18
C ASP A 62 -16.59 16.03 -4.32
N PRO A 63 -15.50 16.54 -3.73
CA PRO A 63 -14.57 15.73 -2.96
C PRO A 63 -15.22 15.07 -1.73
N LEU A 64 -16.22 15.70 -1.11
CA LEU A 64 -16.86 15.15 0.09
C LEU A 64 -17.74 13.95 -0.25
N ARG A 65 -18.53 14.07 -1.33
CA ARG A 65 -19.34 12.95 -1.84
C ARG A 65 -18.45 11.82 -2.32
N ARG A 66 -17.38 12.15 -3.05
CA ARG A 66 -16.41 11.18 -3.53
C ARG A 66 -15.77 10.40 -2.37
N GLN A 67 -15.35 11.08 -1.31
CA GLN A 67 -14.82 10.42 -0.12
C GLN A 67 -15.85 9.49 0.52
N ALA A 68 -17.10 9.94 0.68
CA ALA A 68 -18.17 9.10 1.22
C ALA A 68 -18.42 7.84 0.37
N TYR A 69 -18.35 7.95 -0.96
CA TYR A 69 -18.44 6.79 -1.85
C TYR A 69 -17.27 5.83 -1.68
N VAL A 70 -16.03 6.35 -1.61
CA VAL A 70 -14.84 5.52 -1.39
C VAL A 70 -14.92 4.77 -0.07
N GLU A 71 -15.32 5.45 1.02
CA GLU A 71 -15.48 4.84 2.34
C GLU A 71 -16.60 3.78 2.34
N SER A 72 -17.75 4.08 1.72
CA SER A 72 -18.84 3.11 1.58
C SER A 72 -18.40 1.88 0.79
N THR A 73 -17.68 2.09 -0.31
CA THR A 73 -17.12 1.02 -1.13
C THR A 73 -16.13 0.16 -0.34
N GLN A 74 -15.22 0.79 0.39
CA GLN A 74 -14.23 0.09 1.21
C GLN A 74 -14.93 -0.77 2.26
N ASN A 75 -15.93 -0.24 2.95
CA ASN A 75 -16.68 -0.98 3.96
C ASN A 75 -17.45 -2.16 3.37
N SER A 76 -18.09 -1.99 2.22
CA SER A 76 -18.79 -3.08 1.53
C SER A 76 -17.83 -4.16 1.06
N LEU A 77 -16.69 -3.78 0.48
CA LEU A 77 -15.68 -4.72 0.01
C LEU A 77 -15.03 -5.48 1.18
N SER A 78 -14.69 -4.78 2.27
CA SER A 78 -14.11 -5.38 3.48
C SER A 78 -15.08 -6.36 4.12
N ARG A 79 -16.39 -6.05 4.13
CA ARG A 79 -17.41 -6.98 4.65
C ARG A 79 -17.52 -8.23 3.77
N ALA A 80 -17.47 -8.07 2.45
CA ALA A 80 -17.58 -9.19 1.51
C ALA A 80 -16.33 -10.10 1.49
N LEU A 81 -15.17 -9.57 1.91
CA LEU A 81 -13.90 -10.29 1.99
C LEU A 81 -13.46 -10.63 3.41
N ASN A 82 -14.35 -10.44 4.39
CA ASN A 82 -14.03 -10.69 5.80
C ASN A 82 -13.60 -12.16 6.03
N GLY A 83 -12.39 -12.36 6.56
CA GLY A 83 -11.80 -13.67 6.79
C GLY A 83 -11.18 -14.33 5.55
N VAL A 84 -11.15 -13.64 4.41
CA VAL A 84 -10.51 -14.10 3.16
C VAL A 84 -9.36 -13.18 2.77
N ALA A 85 -9.59 -11.87 2.79
CA ALA A 85 -8.59 -10.89 2.47
C ALA A 85 -8.79 -9.59 3.26
N SER A 86 -7.69 -9.00 3.71
CA SER A 86 -7.67 -7.66 4.25
C SER A 86 -7.70 -6.64 3.11
N VAL A 87 -8.49 -5.58 3.30
CA VAL A 87 -8.64 -4.48 2.33
C VAL A 87 -7.99 -3.24 2.93
N GLU A 88 -6.91 -2.77 2.31
CA GLU A 88 -6.29 -1.51 2.70
C GLU A 88 -7.20 -0.29 2.44
N PRO A 89 -6.89 0.89 3.01
CA PRO A 89 -7.55 2.12 2.63
C PRO A 89 -7.36 2.46 1.14
N PHE A 90 -8.42 2.91 0.50
CA PHE A 90 -8.33 3.38 -0.88
C PHE A 90 -7.61 4.72 -0.96
N HIS A 91 -6.59 4.80 -1.82
CA HIS A 91 -5.83 6.02 -2.06
C HIS A 91 -6.04 6.53 -3.48
N MET A 92 -6.21 7.85 -3.62
CA MET A 92 -6.32 8.49 -4.93
C MET A 92 -4.97 8.42 -5.64
N SER A 93 -4.97 7.87 -6.85
CA SER A 93 -3.76 7.65 -7.64
C SER A 93 -3.63 8.61 -8.82
N ARG A 94 -4.77 8.96 -9.44
CA ARG A 94 -4.81 9.71 -10.68
C ARG A 94 -6.15 10.42 -10.82
N GLU A 95 -6.08 11.61 -11.41
CA GLU A 95 -7.22 12.40 -11.87
C GLU A 95 -7.01 12.72 -13.35
N VAL A 96 -7.96 12.36 -14.21
CA VAL A 96 -7.92 12.67 -15.64
C VAL A 96 -9.33 13.01 -16.11
N GLY A 97 -9.51 14.22 -16.66
CA GLY A 97 -10.76 14.58 -17.35
C GLY A 97 -12.01 14.55 -16.48
N GLY A 98 -11.91 14.78 -15.17
CA GLY A 98 -13.04 14.68 -14.24
C GLY A 98 -13.30 13.26 -13.71
N GLU A 99 -12.44 12.30 -14.08
CA GLU A 99 -12.46 10.94 -13.56
C GLU A 99 -11.38 10.80 -12.49
N TYR A 100 -11.76 10.22 -11.35
CA TYR A 100 -10.91 10.00 -10.19
C TYR A 100 -10.68 8.50 -9.99
N PHE A 101 -9.41 8.11 -9.96
CA PHE A 101 -9.01 6.71 -9.82
C PHE A 101 -8.42 6.47 -8.43
N TYR A 102 -9.07 5.60 -7.66
CA TYR A 102 -8.56 5.15 -6.37
C TYR A 102 -8.10 3.71 -6.47
N ASN A 103 -6.98 3.38 -5.83
CA ASN A 103 -6.53 1.99 -5.71
C ASN A 103 -6.38 1.62 -4.24
N SER A 104 -6.58 0.33 -3.97
CA SER A 104 -6.30 -0.34 -2.70
C SER A 104 -5.50 -1.60 -2.97
N VAL A 105 -4.67 -1.99 -2.01
CA VAL A 105 -4.07 -3.33 -1.98
C VAL A 105 -5.03 -4.28 -1.26
N LEU A 106 -5.06 -5.52 -1.75
CA LEU A 106 -5.77 -6.63 -1.13
C LEU A 106 -4.74 -7.67 -0.72
N GLU A 107 -4.64 -7.95 0.58
CA GLU A 107 -3.76 -8.99 1.10
C GLU A 107 -4.62 -10.19 1.49
N LEU A 108 -4.37 -11.36 0.91
CA LEU A 108 -5.06 -12.56 1.37
C LEU A 108 -4.58 -12.90 2.77
N GLU A 109 -5.52 -13.19 3.65
CA GLU A 109 -5.19 -13.77 4.94
C GLU A 109 -4.75 -15.21 4.68
N ASP A 110 -3.57 -15.59 5.21
CA ASP A 110 -3.14 -16.97 5.16
C ASP A 110 -4.14 -17.78 5.99
N ILE A 111 -5.00 -18.54 5.30
CA ILE A 111 -5.93 -19.46 5.93
C ILE A 111 -5.10 -20.32 6.89
N CYS A 112 -5.38 -20.22 8.19
CA CYS A 112 -4.66 -20.91 9.24
C CYS A 112 -4.39 -22.36 8.80
N SER A 113 -3.12 -22.75 8.82
CA SER A 113 -2.70 -24.08 8.36
C SER A 113 -3.58 -25.16 8.99
N ASP A 114 -4.05 -26.11 8.17
CA ASP A 114 -4.92 -27.26 8.49
C ASP A 114 -4.40 -28.23 9.58
N ASN A 115 -3.48 -27.81 10.46
CA ASN A 115 -2.86 -28.66 11.47
C ASN A 115 -3.25 -28.31 12.92
N GLU A 116 -4.10 -27.34 13.19
CA GLU A 116 -4.75 -27.26 14.50
C GLU A 116 -6.05 -28.08 14.47
N PRO A 117 -6.14 -29.19 15.24
CA PRO A 117 -7.35 -29.98 15.31
C PRO A 117 -8.46 -29.09 15.88
N ILE A 118 -9.49 -28.84 15.06
CA ILE A 118 -10.72 -28.20 15.48
C ILE A 118 -11.29 -29.03 16.64
N GLU A 119 -11.19 -28.53 17.88
CA GLU A 119 -11.89 -29.09 19.02
C GLU A 119 -13.38 -28.80 18.85
N VAL A 120 -14.06 -29.70 18.12
CA VAL A 120 -15.52 -29.69 18.00
C VAL A 120 -16.09 -29.98 19.39
N SER A 121 -16.42 -28.90 20.10
CA SER A 121 -17.23 -28.95 21.31
C SER A 121 -18.57 -29.57 20.96
N ARG A 122 -18.95 -30.65 21.67
CA ARG A 122 -20.09 -31.54 21.35
C ARG A 122 -21.50 -30.92 21.43
N ASP A 123 -21.63 -29.61 21.62
CA ASP A 123 -22.89 -28.97 22.03
C ASP A 123 -23.48 -27.96 21.03
N ALA A 124 -23.06 -27.94 19.77
CA ALA A 124 -23.65 -27.06 18.76
C ALA A 124 -24.03 -27.81 17.47
N VAL A 125 -25.11 -28.58 17.54
CA VAL A 125 -25.84 -29.05 16.36
C VAL A 125 -27.31 -28.67 16.56
N GLU A 126 -27.68 -27.47 16.14
CA GLU A 126 -29.06 -27.18 15.78
C GLU A 126 -29.16 -27.18 14.25
N VAL A 127 -29.76 -28.25 13.76
CA VAL A 127 -30.17 -28.45 12.38
C VAL A 127 -31.32 -27.47 12.10
N LEU A 128 -31.11 -26.51 11.20
CA LEU A 128 -32.19 -25.77 10.58
C LEU A 128 -32.35 -26.23 9.14
N ASP A 129 -33.52 -26.80 8.93
CA ASP A 129 -34.05 -27.46 7.75
C ASP A 129 -34.87 -26.45 6.92
N ASP A 130 -34.77 -26.58 5.60
CA ASP A 130 -35.68 -26.18 4.53
C ASP A 130 -36.24 -24.74 4.43
N SER A 131 -35.83 -24.03 3.37
CA SER A 131 -36.79 -23.33 2.49
C SER A 131 -36.22 -23.05 1.08
N GLU A 132 -37.10 -23.27 0.10
CA GLU A 132 -36.96 -23.44 -1.36
C GLU A 132 -36.37 -22.29 -2.21
N PRO A 133 -35.97 -22.58 -3.47
CA PRO A 133 -35.39 -21.62 -4.41
C PRO A 133 -36.45 -20.82 -5.17
N ALA A 134 -36.27 -19.50 -5.27
CA ALA A 134 -37.13 -18.64 -6.08
C ALA A 134 -36.34 -17.77 -7.07
N ASN A 135 -36.76 -17.93 -8.33
CA ASN A 135 -36.80 -16.97 -9.45
C ASN A 135 -35.54 -16.62 -10.24
N ASP A 136 -35.55 -17.19 -11.45
CA ASP A 136 -35.16 -16.57 -12.73
C ASP A 136 -35.28 -15.05 -12.74
N LEU A 137 -34.15 -14.39 -12.99
CA LEU A 137 -34.12 -13.07 -13.61
C LEU A 137 -33.29 -13.15 -14.89
N VAL A 138 -34.02 -13.17 -15.99
CA VAL A 138 -33.53 -12.88 -17.34
C VAL A 138 -33.12 -11.41 -17.35
N VAL A 139 -31.83 -11.13 -17.53
CA VAL A 139 -31.35 -9.78 -17.87
C VAL A 139 -30.72 -9.84 -19.26
N ASP A 140 -31.54 -9.43 -20.23
CA ASP A 140 -31.14 -9.04 -21.57
C ASP A 140 -30.21 -7.81 -21.54
N ALA A 141 -29.45 -7.67 -22.64
CA ALA A 141 -28.65 -6.52 -23.08
C ALA A 141 -27.15 -6.58 -22.78
N ALA A 142 -26.47 -7.51 -23.47
CA ALA A 142 -25.10 -7.33 -23.92
C ALA A 142 -25.01 -6.12 -24.86
N ALA A 143 -24.76 -4.93 -24.30
CA ALA A 143 -24.16 -3.85 -25.05
C ALA A 143 -22.65 -4.12 -25.09
N GLU A 144 -22.18 -4.71 -26.18
CA GLU A 144 -20.76 -4.82 -26.51
C GLU A 144 -20.19 -3.40 -26.65
N PHE A 145 -19.60 -2.90 -25.56
CA PHE A 145 -18.84 -1.66 -25.55
C PHE A 145 -17.38 -2.02 -25.84
N GLU A 146 -17.01 -2.02 -27.12
CA GLU A 146 -15.61 -2.07 -27.55
C GLU A 146 -14.90 -0.78 -27.07
N PHE A 147 -14.11 -0.91 -26.00
CA PHE A 147 -13.15 0.13 -25.63
C PHE A 147 -11.77 -0.28 -26.17
N ASP A 148 -11.31 0.46 -27.18
CA ASP A 148 -9.97 0.37 -27.75
C ASP A 148 -8.95 0.73 -26.65
N PHE A 149 -8.28 -0.29 -26.10
CA PHE A 149 -7.21 -0.11 -25.12
C PHE A 149 -5.89 -0.17 -25.86
N ASP A 150 -5.37 1.00 -26.25
CA ASP A 150 -4.06 1.13 -26.87
C ASP A 150 -2.99 0.83 -25.80
N LEU A 151 -2.57 -0.44 -25.74
CA LEU A 151 -1.55 -0.99 -24.83
C LEU A 151 -0.13 -0.57 -25.24
N LYS A 152 0.03 0.68 -25.66
CA LYS A 152 1.31 1.27 -26.02
C LYS A 152 1.38 2.68 -25.45
N GLU A 153 1.73 2.78 -24.16
CA GLU A 153 2.64 3.84 -23.75
C GLU A 153 3.21 3.59 -22.35
N ASP A 154 4.52 3.35 -22.35
CA ASP A 154 5.45 3.25 -21.23
C ASP A 154 5.45 4.51 -20.35
N ASN A 155 4.44 4.68 -19.49
CA ASN A 155 4.44 5.76 -18.51
C ASN A 155 4.19 5.28 -17.08
N GLN A 156 5.28 4.73 -16.53
CA GLN A 156 5.74 4.88 -15.14
C GLN A 156 4.73 4.54 -14.04
N LEU A 157 4.67 3.24 -13.72
CA LEU A 157 4.41 2.77 -12.36
C LEU A 157 5.47 3.37 -11.43
N LYS A 158 5.14 4.45 -10.72
CA LYS A 158 5.82 4.77 -9.46
C LYS A 158 5.57 3.60 -8.51
N ILE A 159 6.51 2.66 -8.51
CA ILE A 159 6.79 1.82 -7.34
C ILE A 159 6.86 2.82 -6.17
N VAL A 160 6.11 2.57 -5.09
CA VAL A 160 6.24 3.36 -3.86
C VAL A 160 7.69 3.16 -3.44
N LYS A 161 8.57 4.10 -3.83
CA LYS A 161 9.98 4.03 -3.48
C LYS A 161 10.03 3.98 -1.97
N THR A 162 10.72 2.99 -1.42
CA THR A 162 10.94 2.97 0.02
C THR A 162 11.69 4.24 0.39
N LEU A 163 11.51 4.74 1.61
CA LEU A 163 12.25 5.93 2.06
C LEU A 163 13.77 5.75 1.93
N ALA A 164 14.25 4.50 2.04
CA ALA A 164 15.64 4.13 1.83
C ALA A 164 16.06 4.25 0.35
N GLU A 165 15.24 3.80 -0.60
CA GLU A 165 15.49 4.01 -2.04
C GLU A 165 15.49 5.51 -2.41
N GLU A 166 14.56 6.29 -1.86
CA GLU A 166 14.53 7.74 -2.06
C GLU A 166 15.78 8.41 -1.44
N ALA A 167 16.25 7.92 -0.30
CA ALA A 167 17.49 8.37 0.31
C ALA A 167 18.69 8.12 -0.62
N ILE A 168 18.84 6.92 -1.18
CA ILE A 168 19.93 6.58 -2.11
C ILE A 168 19.90 7.51 -3.32
N GLU A 169 18.76 7.60 -3.99
CA GLU A 169 18.62 8.43 -5.19
C GLU A 169 19.02 9.88 -4.94
N LYS A 170 18.62 10.46 -3.79
CA LYS A 170 19.02 11.82 -3.44
C LYS A 170 20.50 11.91 -3.06
N LEU A 171 21.04 10.94 -2.34
CA LEU A 171 22.43 10.95 -1.90
C LEU A 171 23.43 10.75 -3.04
N GLU A 172 23.09 9.98 -4.08
CA GLU A 172 23.93 9.79 -5.28
C GLU A 172 24.23 11.10 -6.02
N THR A 173 23.31 12.06 -5.95
CA THR A 173 23.47 13.37 -6.60
C THR A 173 24.37 14.34 -5.83
N VAL A 174 24.78 13.99 -4.61
CA VAL A 174 25.42 14.90 -3.66
C VAL A 174 26.87 14.50 -3.44
N ASP A 175 27.79 15.45 -3.55
CA ASP A 175 29.20 15.21 -3.19
C ASP A 175 29.45 15.43 -1.69
N ALA A 176 30.53 14.85 -1.17
CA ALA A 176 30.92 14.99 0.24
C ALA A 176 31.16 16.47 0.66
N LYS A 177 31.43 17.37 -0.30
CA LYS A 177 31.66 18.79 -0.05
C LYS A 177 30.35 19.55 0.14
N MET A 178 29.32 19.21 -0.64
CA MET A 178 27.96 19.70 -0.54
C MET A 178 27.32 19.23 0.75
N LEU A 179 27.48 17.95 1.11
CA LEU A 179 27.05 17.45 2.41
C LEU A 179 27.68 18.27 3.54
N ARG A 180 29.00 18.45 3.52
CA ARG A 180 29.71 19.21 4.56
C ARG A 180 29.20 20.65 4.67
N ARG A 181 29.01 21.32 3.53
CA ARG A 181 28.46 22.68 3.46
C ARG A 181 27.05 22.75 4.01
N SER A 182 26.19 21.79 3.68
CA SER A 182 24.82 21.73 4.19
C SER A 182 24.81 21.59 5.71
N LEU A 183 25.61 20.67 6.26
CA LEU A 183 25.75 20.50 7.72
C LEU A 183 26.34 21.73 8.42
N ASP A 184 27.25 22.45 7.74
CA ASP A 184 27.79 23.73 8.23
C ASP A 184 26.72 24.84 8.22
N MET A 185 25.87 24.89 7.19
CA MET A 185 24.76 25.86 7.10
C MET A 185 23.70 25.62 8.17
N MET A 186 23.46 24.37 8.56
CA MET A 186 22.61 24.01 9.70
C MET A 186 23.24 24.34 11.05
N SER A 187 24.45 24.89 11.08
CA SER A 187 25.19 25.26 12.29
C SER A 187 25.47 24.08 13.24
N LEU A 188 25.54 22.85 12.70
CA LEU A 188 25.83 21.66 13.50
C LEU A 188 27.29 21.65 13.95
N LYS A 189 27.49 21.37 15.25
CA LYS A 189 28.84 21.26 15.81
C LYS A 189 29.60 20.13 15.09
N ARG A 190 30.88 20.33 14.82
CA ARG A 190 31.72 19.31 14.16
C ARG A 190 31.79 18.00 14.94
N SER A 191 31.63 18.08 16.25
CA SER A 191 31.67 16.96 17.20
C SER A 191 30.29 16.41 17.56
N SER A 192 29.18 16.92 17.00
CA SER A 192 27.87 16.40 17.37
C SER A 192 27.64 14.99 16.88
N ALA A 193 26.94 14.20 17.69
CA ALA A 193 26.63 12.81 17.35
C ALA A 193 25.80 12.75 16.05
N VAL A 194 24.81 13.64 15.91
CA VAL A 194 23.95 13.75 14.73
C VAL A 194 24.75 14.01 13.46
N ARG A 195 25.69 14.97 13.51
CA ARG A 195 26.53 15.28 12.34
C ARG A 195 27.42 14.10 11.94
N LEU A 196 28.00 13.42 12.93
CA LEU A 196 28.83 12.24 12.69
C LEU A 196 28.00 11.08 12.14
N ALA A 197 26.79 10.86 12.66
CA ALA A 197 25.85 9.86 12.18
C ALA A 197 25.52 10.07 10.70
N VAL A 198 25.03 11.27 10.34
CA VAL A 198 24.69 11.61 8.95
C VAL A 198 25.92 11.47 8.03
N THR A 199 27.10 11.87 8.49
CA THR A 199 28.34 11.73 7.71
C THR A 199 28.74 10.27 7.49
N ARG A 200 28.47 9.38 8.46
CA ARG A 200 28.75 7.94 8.35
C ARG A 200 27.74 7.24 7.45
N ILE A 201 26.45 7.52 7.64
CA ILE A 201 25.37 7.00 6.79
C ILE A 201 25.65 7.36 5.33
N PHE A 202 26.01 8.62 5.05
CA PHE A 202 26.37 9.05 3.70
C PHE A 202 27.56 8.28 3.10
N ARG A 203 28.53 7.86 3.90
CA ARG A 203 29.69 7.09 3.39
C ARG A 203 29.35 5.62 3.14
N SER A 204 28.35 5.10 3.83
CA SER A 204 27.83 3.74 3.66
C SER A 204 26.72 3.66 2.61
N ALA A 205 26.36 4.79 1.97
CA ALA A 205 25.18 4.90 1.13
C ALA A 205 25.40 4.45 -0.33
N MET A 206 25.70 3.17 -0.55
CA MET A 206 25.71 2.61 -1.91
C MET A 206 24.63 1.53 -2.13
N GLU A 207 24.12 0.90 -1.06
CA GLU A 207 23.07 -0.12 -1.12
C GLU A 207 21.99 0.12 -0.06
N VAL A 208 20.75 -0.36 -0.33
CA VAL A 208 19.58 -0.15 0.54
C VAL A 208 19.79 -0.77 1.92
N GLU A 209 20.22 -2.04 1.96
CA GLU A 209 20.46 -2.78 3.19
C GLU A 209 21.58 -2.14 4.03
N GLU A 210 22.63 -1.64 3.38
CA GLU A 210 23.75 -0.95 4.06
C GLU A 210 23.30 0.36 4.72
N ILE A 211 22.41 1.12 4.07
CA ILE A 211 21.86 2.35 4.63
C ILE A 211 20.99 2.06 5.84
N GLU A 212 20.09 1.09 5.74
CA GLU A 212 19.21 0.73 6.86
C GLU A 212 20.03 0.26 8.06
N GLN A 213 21.01 -0.61 7.83
CA GLN A 213 21.91 -1.09 8.89
C GLN A 213 22.77 0.05 9.48
N ALA A 214 23.25 0.98 8.65
CA ALA A 214 24.00 2.15 9.11
C ALA A 214 23.12 3.06 9.98
N ILE A 215 21.87 3.29 9.59
CA ILE A 215 20.90 4.09 10.33
C ILE A 215 20.63 3.47 11.70
N GLN A 216 20.32 2.17 11.76
CA GLN A 216 20.10 1.45 13.02
C GLN A 216 21.32 1.55 13.96
N ASN A 217 22.52 1.40 13.42
CA ASN A 217 23.75 1.46 14.21
C ASN A 217 24.08 2.87 14.71
N GLU A 218 23.76 3.92 13.94
CA GLU A 218 23.98 5.30 14.35
C GLU A 218 22.86 5.84 15.25
N ALA A 219 21.61 5.40 15.07
CA ALA A 219 20.48 5.73 15.94
C ALA A 219 20.75 5.36 17.40
N LYS A 220 21.31 4.16 17.64
CA LYS A 220 21.73 3.68 18.98
C LYS A 220 22.75 4.57 19.69
N LYS A 221 23.43 5.47 18.97
CA LYS A 221 24.43 6.40 19.54
C LYS A 221 23.82 7.75 19.93
N ILE A 222 22.61 8.07 19.46
CA ILE A 222 21.87 9.30 19.74
C ILE A 222 21.00 9.07 20.98
N VAL A 223 21.65 9.02 22.14
CA VAL A 223 20.98 8.70 23.41
C VAL A 223 20.70 9.96 24.23
N THR A 224 21.55 10.97 24.14
CA THR A 224 21.45 12.14 25.02
C THR A 224 20.30 13.06 24.60
N PRO A 225 19.66 13.77 25.56
CA PRO A 225 18.60 14.72 25.23
C PRO A 225 19.11 15.87 24.33
N GLU A 226 20.38 16.24 24.46
CA GLU A 226 21.01 17.24 23.60
C GLU A 226 21.08 16.77 22.14
N ASP A 227 21.48 15.51 21.90
CA ASP A 227 21.54 14.95 20.55
C ASP A 227 20.14 14.82 19.94
N ARG A 228 19.12 14.44 20.73
CA ARG A 228 17.73 14.35 20.28
C ARG A 228 17.16 15.72 19.90
N MET A 229 17.43 16.76 20.69
CA MET A 229 17.05 18.14 20.34
C MET A 229 17.77 18.62 19.07
N GLU A 230 19.04 18.29 18.91
CA GLU A 230 19.80 18.62 17.70
C GLU A 230 19.21 17.90 16.47
N LEU A 231 18.85 16.62 16.59
CA LEU A 231 18.20 15.86 15.52
C LEU A 231 16.84 16.48 15.13
N GLN A 232 16.07 16.98 16.11
CA GLN A 232 14.80 17.69 15.86
C GLN A 232 15.03 19.00 15.10
N ALA A 233 16.06 19.75 15.46
CA ALA A 233 16.42 20.97 14.73
C ALA A 233 16.85 20.65 13.30
N VAL A 234 17.64 19.58 13.09
CA VAL A 234 18.05 19.13 11.75
C VAL A 234 16.83 18.76 10.92
N LYS A 235 15.88 17.97 11.47
CA LYS A 235 14.65 17.57 10.79
C LYS A 235 13.84 18.78 10.30
N ALA A 236 13.67 19.78 11.15
CA ALA A 236 12.94 21.00 10.78
C ALA A 236 13.65 21.81 9.68
N LEU A 237 14.98 21.75 9.61
CA LEU A 237 15.79 22.44 8.59
C LEU A 237 15.92 21.63 7.29
N SER A 238 15.75 20.31 7.34
CA SER A 238 15.95 19.41 6.21
C SER A 238 14.68 19.07 5.44
N THR A 239 13.50 19.56 5.82
CA THR A 239 12.18 19.15 5.28
C THR A 239 12.08 19.10 3.75
N ASN A 240 12.81 19.96 3.04
CA ASN A 240 12.82 20.03 1.57
C ASN A 240 14.20 19.76 0.96
N GLY A 241 15.16 19.27 1.75
CA GLY A 241 16.53 19.04 1.33
C GLY A 241 16.79 17.61 0.84
N PHE A 242 17.96 17.40 0.24
CA PHE A 242 18.44 16.06 -0.11
C PHE A 242 18.65 15.15 1.12
N LEU A 243 18.81 15.74 2.31
CA LEU A 243 18.92 15.04 3.58
C LEU A 243 17.58 14.60 4.17
N ALA A 244 16.44 15.07 3.65
CA ALA A 244 15.12 14.77 4.22
C ALA A 244 14.91 13.26 4.46
N PRO A 245 15.08 12.37 3.46
CA PRO A 245 14.78 10.95 3.66
C PRO A 245 15.70 10.29 4.69
N VAL A 246 16.99 10.66 4.69
CA VAL A 246 17.98 10.13 5.64
C VAL A 246 17.67 10.57 7.07
N VAL A 247 17.32 11.84 7.24
CA VAL A 247 16.98 12.41 8.56
C VAL A 247 15.65 11.85 9.05
N ASP A 248 14.68 11.62 8.17
CA ASP A 248 13.40 11.02 8.54
C ASP A 248 13.54 9.57 8.97
N LEU A 249 14.34 8.76 8.28
CA LEU A 249 14.65 7.39 8.71
C LEU A 249 15.38 7.37 10.06
N LEU A 250 16.40 8.23 10.22
CA LEU A 250 17.13 8.34 11.49
C LEU A 250 16.22 8.82 12.63
N TRP A 251 15.28 9.72 12.34
CA TRP A 251 14.27 10.16 13.29
C TRP A 251 13.33 9.02 13.68
N GLN A 252 12.81 8.27 12.72
CA GLN A 252 11.95 7.13 12.99
C GLN A 252 12.66 6.14 13.92
N GLU A 253 13.92 5.81 13.64
CA GLU A 253 14.66 4.84 14.45
C GLU A 253 14.95 5.35 15.88
N VAL A 254 15.32 6.61 16.05
CA VAL A 254 15.65 7.17 17.38
C VAL A 254 14.40 7.34 18.28
N PHE A 255 13.24 7.62 17.68
CA PHE A 255 12.01 7.93 18.43
C PHE A 255 10.96 6.82 18.42
N ASN A 256 11.05 5.83 17.53
CA ASN A 256 10.16 4.65 17.55
C ASN A 256 10.57 3.61 18.60
N ASP A 257 11.83 3.61 19.06
CA ASP A 257 12.35 2.73 20.12
C ASP A 257 11.77 3.01 21.54
N GLU A 258 10.76 3.87 21.66
CA GLU A 258 10.08 4.20 22.93
C GLU A 258 8.68 3.55 23.12
N TYR A 259 8.33 2.49 22.37
CA TYR A 259 7.17 1.62 22.66
C TYR A 259 7.47 0.12 22.53
#